data_AF-A0A932TID9-F1
#
_entry.id   AF-A0A932TID9-F1
#
_cell.length_a   1.000
_cell.length_b   1.000
_cell.length_c   1.000
_cell.angle_alpha   90.00
_cell.angle_beta   90.00
_cell.angle_gamma   90.00
#
_symmetry.space_group_name_H-M   'P 1'
#
loop_
_entity.id
_entity.type
_entity.pdbx_description
1 polymer ?
#
loop_
_entity_poly.entity_id
_entity_poly.type
_entity_poly.pdbx_seq_one_letter_code
_entity_poly.pdbx_strand_id
1 'polypeptide(L)'
;MHQRQWERAPDGTIRRVSSVRPGAADETASPPERYRPRVGRAIAASLRDLYDYLGSFLVASALFSLLLVSLFLGASQAATRLTGKAGGTGFLLPFVACLIPSLALLMGPFTAGLFRFAHCVAARQDPDLLDLTWGCHEAFGKSVRLALVQAVVAAILVVDFLFFAGWLGSGSHTAWPGALAIFFVYALAVWALMCLYQWALLAGQEAPVGAAVRKSALLLLDN
;
A
#
# COMPACT_ATOMS: atom_id res chain seq x y z
N MET A 1 -4.50 -17.10 -18.69
CA MET A 1 -5.64 -18.04 -18.75
C MET A 1 -6.68 -17.47 -19.72
N HIS A 2 -6.94 -18.13 -20.85
CA HIS A 2 -7.97 -17.68 -21.80
C HIS A 2 -9.36 -17.99 -21.24
N GLN A 3 -10.10 -16.96 -20.81
CA GLN A 3 -11.53 -17.11 -20.52
C GLN A 3 -12.25 -17.51 -21.81
N ARG A 4 -12.81 -18.72 -21.82
CA ARG A 4 -13.69 -19.17 -22.90
C ARG A 4 -15.03 -18.47 -22.71
N GLN A 5 -15.32 -17.47 -23.53
CA GLN A 5 -16.63 -16.81 -23.53
C GLN A 5 -17.65 -17.71 -24.23
N TRP A 6 -18.67 -18.10 -23.48
CA TRP A 6 -19.85 -18.79 -23.98
C TRP A 6 -20.98 -17.77 -24.01
N GLU A 7 -21.67 -17.65 -25.14
CA GLU A 7 -22.79 -16.75 -25.28
C GLU A 7 -24.07 -17.56 -25.52
N ARG A 8 -25.16 -17.14 -24.87
CA ARG A 8 -26.46 -17.79 -24.99
C ARG A 8 -27.28 -16.99 -26.01
N ALA A 9 -27.56 -17.60 -27.15
CA ALA A 9 -28.34 -16.97 -28.20
C ALA A 9 -29.83 -16.83 -27.77
N PRO A 10 -30.61 -15.94 -28.42
CA PRO A 10 -32.02 -15.72 -28.11
C PRO A 10 -32.91 -16.97 -28.23
N ASP A 11 -32.46 -17.95 -29.01
CA ASP A 11 -33.09 -19.27 -29.17
C ASP A 11 -32.77 -20.24 -28.01
N GLY A 12 -32.04 -19.79 -26.98
CA GLY A 12 -31.63 -20.59 -25.83
C GLY A 12 -30.41 -21.48 -26.09
N THR A 13 -29.89 -21.51 -27.32
CA THR A 13 -28.72 -22.33 -27.66
C THR A 13 -27.45 -21.70 -27.12
N ILE A 14 -26.62 -22.51 -26.46
CA ILE A 14 -25.30 -22.10 -26.01
C ILE A 14 -24.36 -22.29 -27.18
N ARG A 15 -23.92 -21.17 -27.78
CA ARG A 15 -22.98 -21.21 -28.90
C ARG A 15 -21.59 -20.83 -28.40
N ARG A 16 -20.61 -21.58 -28.87
CA ARG A 16 -19.21 -21.22 -28.66
C ARG A 16 -18.95 -20.00 -29.54
N VAL A 17 -18.61 -18.86 -28.94
CA VAL A 17 -18.13 -17.71 -29.71
C VAL A 17 -16.81 -18.15 -30.35
N SER A 18 -16.88 -18.52 -31.62
CA SER A 18 -15.68 -18.74 -32.43
C SER A 18 -14.94 -17.42 -32.40
N SER A 19 -13.82 -17.38 -31.68
CA SER A 19 -12.92 -16.24 -31.67
C SER A 19 -12.67 -15.86 -33.12
N VAL A 20 -13.26 -14.73 -33.55
CA VAL A 20 -13.03 -14.16 -34.87
C VAL A 20 -11.52 -14.15 -35.03
N ARG A 21 -11.00 -14.91 -35.99
CA ARG A 21 -9.58 -14.98 -36.27
C ARG A 21 -9.20 -13.56 -36.68
N PRO A 22 -8.39 -12.82 -35.91
CA PRO A 22 -8.03 -11.46 -36.27
C PRO A 22 -7.08 -11.58 -37.46
N GLY A 23 -7.61 -11.39 -38.66
CA GLY A 23 -6.85 -11.55 -39.88
C GLY A 23 -7.75 -11.67 -41.09
N ALA A 24 -8.24 -10.52 -41.57
CA ALA A 24 -8.47 -10.20 -43.00
C ALA A 24 -9.29 -8.89 -43.20
N ALA A 25 -9.18 -7.90 -42.31
CA ALA A 25 -9.70 -6.57 -42.59
C ALA A 25 -8.76 -5.51 -41.98
N ASP A 26 -8.25 -4.64 -42.87
CA ASP A 26 -7.41 -3.45 -42.66
C ASP A 26 -5.92 -3.64 -42.30
N GLU A 27 -5.13 -4.05 -43.30
CA GLU A 27 -3.68 -3.81 -43.37
C GLU A 27 -3.29 -2.32 -43.59
N THR A 28 -4.26 -1.40 -43.65
CA THR A 28 -4.04 0.06 -43.79
C THR A 28 -4.26 0.84 -42.49
N ALA A 29 -4.44 0.15 -41.35
CA ALA A 29 -4.45 0.81 -40.05
C ALA A 29 -3.03 1.32 -39.74
N SER A 30 -2.82 2.63 -39.93
CA SER A 30 -1.62 3.35 -39.50
C SER A 30 -1.22 2.86 -38.10
N PRO A 31 0.06 2.51 -37.87
CA PRO A 31 0.50 2.00 -36.58
C PRO A 31 0.02 2.97 -35.50
N PRO A 32 -0.63 2.50 -34.41
CA PRO A 32 -1.20 3.38 -33.40
C PRO A 32 -0.11 4.35 -32.97
N GLU A 33 -0.37 5.66 -33.12
CA GLU A 33 0.55 6.71 -32.70
C GLU A 33 1.04 6.35 -31.29
N ARG A 34 2.36 6.23 -31.12
CA ARG A 34 2.94 5.83 -29.83
C ARG A 34 2.43 6.78 -28.76
N TYR A 35 1.49 6.30 -27.95
CA TYR A 35 0.94 7.05 -26.84
C TYR A 35 2.10 7.39 -25.90
N ARG A 36 2.55 8.65 -25.96
CA ARG A 36 3.54 9.20 -25.02
C ARG A 36 2.76 9.90 -23.92
N PRO A 37 2.50 9.23 -22.77
CA PRO A 37 1.87 9.90 -21.65
C PRO A 37 2.80 11.04 -21.22
N ARG A 38 2.32 12.28 -21.34
CA ARG A 38 3.00 13.44 -20.74
C ARG A 38 2.67 13.42 -19.26
N VAL A 39 3.69 13.37 -18.41
CA VAL A 39 3.55 13.33 -16.94
C VAL A 39 2.56 14.40 -16.45
N GLY A 40 2.65 15.63 -16.97
CA GLY A 40 1.71 16.71 -16.59
C GLY A 40 0.24 16.43 -16.91
N ARG A 41 -0.06 15.75 -18.03
CA ARG A 41 -1.46 15.35 -18.34
C ARG A 41 -1.94 14.23 -17.42
N ALA A 42 -1.07 13.29 -17.07
CA ALA A 42 -1.40 12.23 -16.12
C ALA A 42 -1.69 12.80 -14.72
N ILE A 43 -0.87 13.76 -14.27
CA ILE A 43 -1.09 14.48 -13.01
C ILE A 43 -2.42 15.26 -13.07
N ALA A 44 -2.64 16.06 -14.12
CA ALA A 44 -3.87 16.83 -14.26
C ALA A 44 -5.12 15.94 -14.30
N ALA A 45 -5.06 14.79 -14.98
CA ALA A 45 -6.13 13.80 -14.97
C ALA A 45 -6.35 13.24 -13.55
N SER A 46 -5.28 12.86 -12.84
CA SER A 46 -5.38 12.34 -11.47
C SER A 46 -5.97 13.37 -10.48
N LEU A 47 -5.67 14.66 -10.65
CA LEU A 47 -6.23 15.73 -9.83
C LEU A 47 -7.72 15.96 -10.12
N ARG A 48 -8.13 15.83 -11.39
CA ARG A 48 -9.53 15.90 -11.77
C ARG A 48 -10.32 14.73 -11.18
N ASP A 49 -9.80 13.52 -11.34
CA ASP A 49 -10.43 12.33 -10.77
C ASP A 49 -10.50 12.44 -9.23
N LEU A 50 -9.44 12.97 -8.58
CA LEU A 50 -9.45 13.25 -7.14
C LEU A 50 -10.55 14.26 -6.73
N TYR A 51 -10.80 15.27 -7.56
CA TYR A 51 -11.83 16.27 -7.32
C TYR A 51 -13.25 15.68 -7.44
N ASP A 52 -13.47 14.85 -8.46
CA ASP A 52 -14.76 14.18 -8.69
C ASP A 52 -15.12 13.24 -7.53
N TYR A 53 -14.10 12.61 -6.89
CA TYR A 53 -14.27 11.72 -5.74
C TYR A 53 -13.84 12.33 -4.39
N LEU A 54 -13.72 13.66 -4.31
CA LEU A 54 -13.15 14.34 -3.13
C LEU A 54 -13.86 13.95 -1.82
N GLY A 55 -15.20 13.81 -1.86
CA GLY A 55 -15.99 13.41 -0.70
C GLY A 55 -15.58 12.03 -0.16
N SER A 56 -15.45 11.03 -1.04
CA SER A 56 -15.04 9.68 -0.66
C SER A 56 -13.61 9.65 -0.14
N PHE A 57 -12.69 10.42 -0.74
CA PHE A 57 -11.32 10.55 -0.24
C PHE A 57 -11.26 11.19 1.15
N LEU A 58 -12.06 12.22 1.41
CA LEU A 58 -12.15 12.85 2.73
C LEU A 58 -12.67 11.87 3.78
N VAL A 59 -13.72 11.11 3.47
CA VAL A 59 -14.26 10.08 4.37
C VAL A 59 -13.22 9.00 4.64
N ALA A 60 -12.57 8.47 3.60
CA ALA A 60 -11.55 7.44 3.74
C ALA A 60 -10.34 7.93 4.55
N SER A 61 -9.91 9.18 4.33
CA SER A 61 -8.82 9.82 5.09
C SER A 61 -9.20 10.06 6.55
N ALA A 62 -10.42 10.51 6.82
CA ALA A 62 -10.93 10.69 8.17
C ALA A 62 -11.01 9.35 8.92
N LEU A 63 -11.50 8.29 8.27
CA LEU A 63 -11.52 6.94 8.83
C LEU A 63 -10.11 6.40 9.09
N PHE A 64 -9.19 6.57 8.14
CA PHE A 64 -7.79 6.18 8.30
C PHE A 64 -7.15 6.89 9.51
N SER A 65 -7.35 8.20 9.61
CA SER A 65 -6.79 9.03 10.68
C SER A 65 -7.39 8.68 12.03
N LEU A 66 -8.71 8.49 12.10
CA LEU A 66 -9.40 8.06 13.32
C LEU A 66 -8.91 6.69 13.79
N LEU A 67 -8.76 5.74 12.86
CA LEU A 67 -8.22 4.41 13.15
C LEU A 67 -6.77 4.51 13.66
N LEU A 68 -5.92 5.28 12.99
CA LEU A 68 -4.53 5.48 13.41
C LEU A 68 -4.43 6.10 14.81
N VAL A 69 -5.20 7.16 15.09
CA VAL A 69 -5.22 7.83 16.39
C VAL A 69 -5.74 6.89 17.48
N SER A 70 -6.84 6.17 17.22
CA SER A 70 -7.40 5.20 18.18
C SER A 70 -6.41 4.07 18.49
N LEU A 71 -5.67 3.57 17.50
CA LEU A 71 -4.62 2.58 17.70
C LEU A 71 -3.45 3.11 18.52
N PHE A 72 -3.01 4.33 18.24
CA PHE A 72 -1.95 4.98 18.99
C PHE A 72 -2.34 5.17 20.46
N LEU A 73 -3.55 5.69 20.71
CA LEU A 73 -4.08 5.88 22.06
C LEU A 73 -4.27 4.53 22.77
N GLY A 74 -4.80 3.52 22.08
CA GLY A 74 -4.99 2.18 22.61
C GLY A 74 -3.66 1.51 22.98
N ALA A 75 -2.66 1.58 22.12
CA ALA A 75 -1.31 1.07 22.39
C ALA A 75 -0.65 1.80 23.56
N SER A 76 -0.83 3.13 23.64
CA SER A 76 -0.34 3.93 24.77
C SER A 76 -0.99 3.51 26.09
N GLN A 77 -2.31 3.37 26.12
CA GLN A 77 -3.04 2.89 27.31
C GLN A 77 -2.67 1.46 27.69
N ALA A 78 -2.46 0.57 26.72
CA ALA A 78 -2.00 -0.79 26.98
C ALA A 78 -0.59 -0.78 27.62
N ALA A 79 0.33 0.03 27.08
CA ALA A 79 1.69 0.14 27.58
C ALA A 79 1.77 0.76 28.99
N THR A 80 0.93 1.76 29.29
CA THR A 80 0.87 2.31 30.66
C THR A 80 0.33 1.29 31.66
N ARG A 81 -0.66 0.47 31.27
CA ARG A 81 -1.18 -0.61 32.12
C ARG A 81 -0.15 -1.71 32.38
N LEU A 82 0.67 -2.05 31.37
CA LEU A 82 1.71 -3.08 31.50
C LEU A 82 2.89 -2.63 32.37
N THR A 83 3.25 -1.35 32.33
CA THR A 83 4.43 -0.83 33.04
C THR A 83 4.11 -0.14 34.36
N GLY A 84 2.85 0.25 34.57
CA GLY A 84 2.43 1.10 35.69
C GLY A 84 2.97 2.53 35.63
N LYS A 85 3.59 2.94 34.51
CA LYS A 85 4.20 4.26 34.33
C LYS A 85 3.76 4.88 33.01
N ALA A 86 3.51 6.19 33.03
CA ALA A 86 3.32 6.97 31.82
C ALA A 86 4.68 7.52 31.36
N GLY A 87 5.20 6.99 30.26
CA GLY A 87 6.42 7.50 29.62
C GLY A 87 7.74 6.92 30.12
N GLY A 88 8.84 7.44 29.56
CA GLY A 88 10.20 6.95 29.77
C GLY A 88 10.58 5.78 28.86
N THR A 89 11.84 5.35 28.92
CA THR A 89 12.38 4.25 28.10
C THR A 89 11.68 2.92 28.38
N GLY A 90 11.27 2.67 29.63
CA GLY A 90 10.51 1.48 30.03
C GLY A 90 9.10 1.40 29.42
N PHE A 91 8.53 2.52 28.99
CA PHE A 91 7.23 2.58 28.30
C PHE A 91 7.35 2.26 26.80
N LEU A 92 8.51 2.57 26.20
CA LEU A 92 8.70 2.55 24.76
C LEU A 92 8.60 1.12 24.18
N LEU A 93 9.23 0.15 24.84
CA LEU A 93 9.19 -1.25 24.43
C LEU A 93 7.75 -1.84 24.43
N PRO A 94 6.97 -1.78 25.53
CA PRO A 94 5.59 -2.27 25.51
C PRO A 94 4.69 -1.47 24.59
N PHE A 95 4.91 -0.16 24.44
CA PHE A 95 4.18 0.65 23.47
C PHE A 95 4.39 0.15 22.04
N VAL A 96 5.63 -0.05 21.62
CA VAL A 96 5.97 -0.57 20.29
C VAL A 96 5.45 -2.00 20.12
N ALA A 97 5.58 -2.84 21.15
CA ALA A 97 5.10 -4.22 21.14
C ALA A 97 3.57 -4.33 20.99
N CYS A 98 2.81 -3.36 21.51
CA CYS A 98 1.37 -3.28 21.30
C CYS A 98 1.01 -2.61 19.96
N LEU A 99 1.72 -1.55 19.58
CA LEU A 99 1.42 -0.74 18.40
C LEU A 99 1.66 -1.51 17.09
N ILE A 100 2.82 -2.14 16.93
CA ILE A 100 3.20 -2.87 15.70
C ILE A 100 2.14 -3.91 15.27
N PRO A 101 1.75 -4.87 16.13
CA PRO A 101 0.77 -5.87 15.73
C PRO A 101 -0.61 -5.24 15.50
N SER A 102 -0.99 -4.23 16.30
CA SER A 102 -2.28 -3.54 16.14
C SER A 102 -2.36 -2.79 14.79
N LEU A 103 -1.29 -2.10 14.41
CA LEU A 103 -1.16 -1.48 13.09
C LEU A 103 -1.21 -2.54 11.99
N ALA A 104 -0.46 -3.64 12.11
CA ALA A 104 -0.45 -4.67 11.08
C ALA A 104 -1.81 -5.35 10.89
N LEU A 105 -2.52 -5.63 11.98
CA LEU A 105 -3.82 -6.31 11.97
C LEU A 105 -4.97 -5.41 11.50
N LEU A 106 -4.95 -4.13 11.84
CA LEU A 106 -6.07 -3.22 11.56
C LEU A 106 -5.78 -2.27 10.39
N MET A 107 -4.60 -1.63 10.37
CA MET A 107 -4.24 -0.71 9.29
C MET A 107 -3.85 -1.43 8.00
N GLY A 108 -3.25 -2.63 8.09
CA GLY A 108 -2.86 -3.40 6.91
C GLY A 108 -4.04 -3.68 5.96
N PRO A 109 -5.08 -4.37 6.43
CA PRO A 109 -6.30 -4.63 5.65
C PRO A 109 -7.01 -3.36 5.19
N PHE A 110 -7.09 -2.34 6.06
CA PHE A 110 -7.69 -1.06 5.71
C PHE A 110 -6.93 -0.35 4.58
N THR A 111 -5.60 -0.40 4.60
CA THR A 111 -4.73 0.15 3.54
C THR A 111 -4.95 -0.62 2.23
N ALA A 112 -5.05 -1.96 2.27
CA ALA A 112 -5.38 -2.74 1.08
C ALA A 112 -6.73 -2.34 0.47
N GLY A 113 -7.76 -2.15 1.31
CA GLY A 113 -9.07 -1.65 0.88
C GLY A 113 -8.98 -0.26 0.23
N LEU A 114 -8.19 0.65 0.81
CA LEU A 114 -7.96 1.99 0.27
C LEU A 114 -7.28 1.96 -1.11
N PHE A 115 -6.26 1.11 -1.29
CA PHE A 115 -5.57 0.97 -2.57
C PHE A 115 -6.45 0.29 -3.64
N ARG A 116 -7.33 -0.64 -3.24
CA ARG A 116 -8.34 -1.21 -4.14
C ARG A 116 -9.35 -0.14 -4.55
N PHE A 117 -9.86 0.64 -3.61
CA PHE A 117 -10.76 1.76 -3.89
C PHE A 117 -10.10 2.76 -4.87
N ALA A 118 -8.85 3.15 -4.62
CA ALA A 118 -8.09 4.00 -5.52
C ALA A 118 -7.89 3.39 -6.91
N HIS A 119 -7.71 2.06 -7.00
CA HIS A 119 -7.63 1.35 -8.27
C HIS A 119 -8.96 1.40 -9.04
N CYS A 120 -10.10 1.21 -8.37
CA CYS A 120 -11.44 1.33 -8.99
C CYS A 120 -11.69 2.75 -9.52
N VAL A 121 -11.35 3.78 -8.72
CA VAL A 121 -11.42 5.19 -9.14
C VAL A 121 -10.58 5.43 -10.40
N ALA A 122 -9.31 4.97 -10.39
CA ALA A 122 -8.42 5.11 -11.54
C ALA A 122 -8.91 4.34 -12.78
N ALA A 123 -9.63 3.23 -12.57
CA ALA A 123 -10.26 2.44 -13.62
C ALA A 123 -11.62 3.02 -14.08
N ARG A 124 -12.07 4.15 -13.51
CA ARG A 124 -13.38 4.76 -13.77
C ARG A 124 -14.56 3.82 -13.52
N GLN A 125 -14.42 2.96 -12.52
CA GLN A 125 -15.51 2.14 -12.00
C GLN A 125 -16.17 2.93 -10.88
N ASP A 126 -17.50 3.03 -10.88
CA ASP A 126 -18.27 3.73 -9.84
C ASP A 126 -17.96 3.09 -8.48
N PRO A 127 -17.17 3.76 -7.61
CA PRO A 127 -16.62 3.11 -6.44
C PRO A 127 -17.61 3.20 -5.29
N ASP A 128 -18.03 2.05 -4.75
CA ASP A 128 -18.87 2.02 -3.54
C ASP A 128 -17.96 2.07 -2.30
N LEU A 129 -18.40 2.74 -1.24
CA LEU A 129 -17.72 2.67 0.06
C LEU A 129 -17.73 1.24 0.62
N LEU A 130 -18.71 0.42 0.22
CA LEU A 130 -18.74 -1.02 0.55
C LEU A 130 -17.59 -1.80 -0.11
N ASP A 131 -17.02 -1.33 -1.22
CA ASP A 131 -15.85 -1.97 -1.84
C ASP A 131 -14.61 -1.88 -0.93
N LEU A 132 -14.57 -0.88 -0.05
CA LEU A 132 -13.48 -0.71 0.91
C LEU A 132 -13.51 -1.80 1.99
N THR A 133 -14.69 -2.14 2.52
CA THR A 133 -14.86 -3.22 3.50
C THR A 133 -14.71 -4.59 2.85
N TRP A 134 -15.23 -4.74 1.62
CA TRP A 134 -15.05 -5.97 0.84
C TRP A 134 -13.56 -6.22 0.53
N GLY A 135 -12.85 -5.21 0.03
CA GLY A 135 -11.42 -5.27 -0.24
C GLY A 135 -10.59 -5.58 1.00
N CYS A 136 -10.98 -5.01 2.15
CA CYS A 136 -10.38 -5.31 3.44
C CYS A 136 -10.50 -6.80 3.80
N HIS A 137 -11.69 -7.39 3.63
CA HIS A 137 -11.94 -8.80 3.95
C HIS A 137 -11.24 -9.75 2.99
N GLU A 138 -11.33 -9.50 1.68
CA GLU A 138 -10.77 -10.37 0.65
C GLU A 138 -9.23 -10.41 0.70
N ALA A 139 -8.60 -9.26 0.96
CA ALA A 139 -7.15 -9.16 1.05
C ALA A 139 -6.59 -9.41 2.46
N PHE A 140 -7.43 -9.63 3.48
CA PHE A 140 -7.04 -9.61 4.90
C PHE A 140 -5.78 -10.43 5.21
N GLY A 141 -5.76 -11.70 4.79
CA GLY A 141 -4.62 -12.58 5.07
C GLY A 141 -3.32 -12.12 4.40
N LYS A 142 -3.39 -11.62 3.17
CA LYS A 142 -2.20 -11.15 2.42
C LYS A 142 -1.74 -9.79 2.94
N SER A 143 -2.67 -8.90 3.26
CA SER A 143 -2.39 -7.54 3.74
C SER A 143 -1.79 -7.55 5.14
N VAL A 144 -2.29 -8.38 6.06
CA VAL A 144 -1.69 -8.54 7.40
C VAL A 144 -0.25 -9.04 7.31
N ARG A 145 0.01 -10.05 6.46
CA ARG A 145 1.38 -10.57 6.27
C ARG A 145 2.31 -9.49 5.70
N LEU A 146 1.87 -8.74 4.70
CA LEU A 146 2.65 -7.64 4.14
C LEU A 146 2.91 -6.55 5.20
N ALA A 147 1.87 -6.14 5.93
CA ALA A 147 1.98 -5.12 6.96
C ALA A 147 2.92 -5.54 8.10
N LEU A 148 2.92 -6.82 8.50
CA LEU A 148 3.88 -7.35 9.47
C LEU A 148 5.32 -7.25 8.97
N VAL A 149 5.58 -7.66 7.72
CA VAL A 149 6.91 -7.53 7.12
C VAL A 149 7.34 -6.06 7.08
N GLN A 150 6.44 -5.17 6.66
CA GLN A 150 6.68 -3.73 6.63
C GLN A 150 7.02 -3.15 8.00
N ALA A 151 6.25 -3.54 9.02
CA ALA A 151 6.42 -3.05 10.37
C ALA A 151 7.71 -3.58 11.02
N VAL A 152 8.08 -4.85 10.79
CA VAL A 152 9.34 -5.42 11.30
C VAL A 152 10.55 -4.72 10.71
N VAL A 153 10.59 -4.56 9.38
CA VAL A 153 11.72 -3.87 8.71
C VAL A 153 11.78 -2.40 9.13
N ALA A 154 10.64 -1.71 9.20
CA ALA A 154 10.58 -0.33 9.67
C ALA A 154 11.06 -0.21 11.11
N ALA A 155 10.68 -1.14 12.00
CA ALA A 155 11.12 -1.14 13.39
C ALA A 155 12.65 -1.28 13.50
N ILE A 156 13.25 -2.19 12.73
CA ILE A 156 14.72 -2.36 12.68
C ILE A 156 15.39 -1.05 12.23
N LEU A 157 14.94 -0.48 11.11
CA LEU A 157 15.50 0.77 10.58
C LEU A 157 15.35 1.95 11.55
N VAL A 158 14.22 2.04 12.26
CA VAL A 158 13.99 3.07 13.27
C VAL A 158 14.90 2.86 14.48
N VAL A 159 15.05 1.63 14.97
CA VAL A 159 15.95 1.33 16.09
C VAL A 159 17.40 1.68 15.73
N ASP A 160 17.85 1.31 14.53
CA ASP A 160 19.18 1.66 14.03
C ASP A 160 19.34 3.18 13.91
N PHE A 161 18.36 3.88 13.33
CA PHE A 161 18.36 5.34 13.27
C PHE A 161 18.48 5.96 14.67
N LEU A 162 17.67 5.53 15.63
CA LEU A 162 17.69 6.05 17.00
C LEU A 162 19.01 5.76 17.71
N PHE A 163 19.63 4.62 17.41
CA PHE A 163 20.95 4.26 17.93
C PHE A 163 22.04 5.20 17.40
N PHE A 164 22.11 5.37 16.06
CA PHE A 164 23.10 6.26 15.44
C PHE A 164 22.83 7.75 15.67
N ALA A 165 21.58 8.14 15.92
CA ALA A 165 21.22 9.49 16.35
C ALA A 165 21.61 9.78 17.82
N GLY A 166 22.12 8.79 18.56
CA GLY A 166 22.54 8.95 19.96
C GLY A 166 21.39 8.96 20.97
N TRP A 167 20.16 8.68 20.54
CA TRP A 167 18.96 8.77 21.39
C TRP A 167 18.86 7.60 22.38
N LEU A 168 19.43 6.44 22.03
CA LEU A 168 19.51 5.24 22.87
C LEU A 168 20.65 5.25 23.90
N GLY A 169 21.31 6.40 24.11
CA GLY A 169 22.27 6.57 25.21
C GLY A 169 23.66 5.99 24.96
N SER A 170 24.04 5.75 23.70
CA SER A 170 25.43 5.43 23.37
C SER A 170 26.27 6.70 23.57
N GLY A 171 26.93 6.81 24.73
CA GLY A 171 27.86 7.90 25.09
C GLY A 171 29.15 7.92 24.24
N SER A 172 29.08 7.43 23.00
CA SER A 172 30.23 7.35 22.11
C SER A 172 30.46 8.72 21.45
N HIS A 173 31.47 9.45 21.93
CA HIS A 173 32.05 10.66 21.32
C HIS A 173 32.71 10.40 19.94
N THR A 174 32.32 9.34 19.22
CA THR A 174 32.80 9.06 17.86
C THR A 174 32.26 10.12 16.92
N ALA A 175 33.10 10.70 16.06
CA ALA A 175 32.74 11.80 15.14
C ALA A 175 31.86 11.38 13.94
N TRP A 176 31.54 10.08 13.81
CA TRP A 176 30.79 9.51 12.70
C TRP A 176 29.27 9.24 12.88
N PRO A 177 28.54 9.63 13.95
CA PRO A 177 27.16 9.17 14.15
C PRO A 177 26.20 9.88 13.18
N GLY A 178 26.52 11.12 12.80
CA GLY A 178 25.66 11.94 11.93
C GLY A 178 25.51 11.38 10.52
N ALA A 179 26.60 10.92 9.90
CA ALA A 179 26.54 10.38 8.53
C ALA A 179 25.71 9.07 8.48
N LEU A 180 25.87 8.19 9.47
CA LEU A 180 25.08 6.96 9.58
C LEU A 180 23.61 7.27 9.88
N ALA A 181 23.31 8.22 10.77
CA ALA A 181 21.93 8.63 11.02
C ALA A 181 21.25 9.17 9.74
N ILE A 182 21.95 10.01 8.95
CA ILE A 182 21.46 10.50 7.65
C ILE A 182 21.22 9.34 6.68
N PHE A 183 22.13 8.36 6.62
CA PHE A 183 21.94 7.15 5.82
C PHE A 183 20.67 6.39 6.20
N PHE A 184 20.38 6.22 7.49
CA PHE A 184 19.15 5.54 7.93
C PHE A 184 17.89 6.36 7.64
N VAL A 185 17.94 7.69 7.70
CA VAL A 185 16.83 8.55 7.23
C VAL A 185 16.55 8.29 5.75
N TYR A 186 17.60 8.23 4.93
CA TYR A 186 17.45 7.90 3.51
C TYR A 186 16.89 6.48 3.30
N ALA A 187 17.41 5.50 4.03
CA ALA A 187 16.90 4.12 3.99
C ALA A 187 15.42 4.03 4.39
N LEU A 188 15.00 4.77 5.42
CA LEU A 188 13.59 4.88 5.83
C LEU A 188 12.72 5.51 4.74
N ALA A 189 13.19 6.57 4.09
CA ALA A 189 12.46 7.20 2.99
C ALA A 189 12.30 6.24 1.79
N VAL A 190 13.39 5.56 1.42
CA VAL A 190 13.39 4.51 0.40
C VAL A 190 12.44 3.38 0.76
N TRP A 191 12.47 2.91 2.01
CA TRP A 191 11.57 1.87 2.49
C TRP A 191 10.11 2.31 2.44
N ALA A 192 9.80 3.55 2.85
CA ALA A 192 8.45 4.11 2.78
C ALA A 192 7.93 4.17 1.33
N LEU A 193 8.78 4.56 0.38
CA LEU A 193 8.44 4.52 -1.05
C LEU A 193 8.17 3.09 -1.52
N MET A 194 9.01 2.12 -1.14
CA MET A 194 8.78 0.71 -1.45
C MET A 194 7.45 0.20 -0.89
N CYS A 195 7.10 0.57 0.33
CA CYS A 195 5.83 0.21 0.95
C CYS A 195 4.63 0.69 0.11
N LEU A 196 4.66 1.92 -0.41
CA LEU A 196 3.61 2.45 -1.29
C LEU A 196 3.44 1.59 -2.56
N TYR A 197 4.54 1.19 -3.19
CA TYR A 197 4.51 0.30 -4.36
C TYR A 197 3.99 -1.10 -4.03
N GLN A 198 4.35 -1.65 -2.86
CA GLN A 198 3.91 -2.98 -2.44
C GLN A 198 2.39 -3.04 -2.29
N TRP A 199 1.77 -2.01 -1.70
CA TRP A 199 0.32 -1.93 -1.55
C TRP A 199 -0.39 -1.82 -2.91
N ALA A 200 0.13 -0.99 -3.82
CA ALA A 200 -0.41 -0.88 -5.17
C ALA A 200 -0.32 -2.21 -5.96
N LEU A 201 0.81 -2.92 -5.85
CA LEU A 201 1.00 -4.23 -6.47
C LEU A 201 0.09 -5.30 -5.87
N LEU A 202 -0.14 -5.25 -4.56
CA LEU A 202 -1.04 -6.18 -3.87
C LEU A 202 -2.49 -5.98 -4.32
N ALA A 203 -2.92 -4.72 -4.48
CA ALA A 203 -4.27 -4.38 -4.92
C ALA A 203 -4.53 -4.74 -6.39
N GLY A 204 -3.53 -4.58 -7.28
CA GLY A 204 -3.73 -4.73 -8.72
C GLY A 204 -3.37 -6.10 -9.33
N GLN A 205 -2.51 -6.91 -8.71
CA GLN A 205 -1.95 -8.11 -9.37
C GLN A 205 -2.24 -9.43 -8.63
N GLU A 206 -2.99 -9.41 -7.52
CA GLU A 206 -3.22 -10.55 -6.62
C GLU A 206 -1.94 -11.32 -6.22
N ALA A 207 -0.77 -10.69 -6.39
CA ALA A 207 0.52 -11.33 -6.32
C ALA A 207 0.82 -11.86 -4.91
N PRO A 208 1.60 -12.94 -4.78
CA PRO A 208 2.06 -13.37 -3.47
C PRO A 208 2.94 -12.26 -2.84
N VAL A 209 2.87 -12.11 -1.52
CA VAL A 209 3.55 -11.03 -0.76
C VAL A 209 5.04 -10.93 -1.11
N GLY A 210 5.75 -12.06 -1.23
CA GLY A 210 7.16 -12.07 -1.60
C GLY A 210 7.44 -11.52 -3.00
N ALA A 211 6.55 -11.76 -3.97
CA ALA A 211 6.68 -11.20 -5.31
C ALA A 211 6.42 -9.68 -5.31
N ALA A 212 5.47 -9.20 -4.51
CA ALA A 212 5.22 -7.77 -4.34
C ALA A 212 6.46 -7.04 -3.79
N VAL A 213 7.11 -7.59 -2.75
CA VAL A 213 8.33 -7.03 -2.15
C VAL A 213 9.50 -7.03 -3.14
N ARG A 214 9.72 -8.14 -3.85
CA ARG A 214 10.80 -8.24 -4.84
C ARG A 214 10.58 -7.28 -6.01
N LYS A 215 9.35 -7.19 -6.51
CA LYS A 215 9.00 -6.33 -7.65
C LYS A 215 9.05 -4.84 -7.27
N SER A 216 8.66 -4.48 -6.05
CA SER A 216 8.82 -3.09 -5.58
C SER A 216 10.29 -2.69 -5.49
N ALA A 217 11.18 -3.61 -5.10
CA ALA A 217 12.61 -3.33 -5.05
C ALA A 217 13.18 -3.08 -6.45
N LEU A 218 12.80 -3.91 -7.44
CA LEU A 218 13.23 -3.72 -8.83
C LEU A 218 12.70 -2.40 -9.41
N LEU A 219 11.43 -2.07 -9.21
CA LEU A 219 10.84 -0.82 -9.70
C LEU A 219 11.49 0.43 -9.10
N LEU A 220 11.96 0.34 -7.86
CA LEU A 220 12.68 1.44 -7.23
C LEU A 220 14.09 1.60 -7.80
N LEU A 221 14.79 0.49 -8.07
CA LEU A 221 16.14 0.50 -8.64
C LEU A 221 16.18 0.91 -10.13
N ASP A 222 15.08 0.70 -10.84
CA ASP A 222 14.94 1.07 -12.26
C ASP A 222 14.63 2.57 -12.47
N ASN A 223 14.27 3.32 -11.41
CA ASN A 223 14.04 4.78 -11.46
C ASN A 223 15.30 5.57 -11.10
#